data_AF-A0A329I391-F1
#
_entry.id   AF-A0A329I391-F1
#
_cell.length_a   1.000
_cell.length_b   1.000
_cell.length_c   1.000
_cell.angle_alpha   90.00
_cell.angle_beta   90.00
_cell.angle_gamma   90.00
#
_symmetry.space_group_name_H-M   'P 1'
#
loop_
_entity.id
_entity.type
_entity.pdbx_description
1 polymer ?
#
loop_
_entity_poly.entity_id
_entity_poly.type
_entity_poly.pdbx_seq_one_letter_code
_entity_poly.pdbx_strand_id
1 'polypeptide(L)'
;MNEEAVLTPVVLGFGDQGVNRALLFPDFQALWQGDQTLLDCAGRRHRFVYLLLDDHRRVKAAVFFLLAFDAQGSPLPEWDLPLTELAERGDVGPDLGAGPIRLASRSHCPISWHQGDLWDPRSEAEHDDWQAIRDCLGLVAPRDGEVELAGEYHPSAADGIDVEARLERVRRILAQEHQEALDKLIAGQRTRLLTLTRQHQEDLARLQRDADEARAAKAELEVRYAALAQHLEQQHDLARQEREELNEQMRTLERNALYKIEALRIQSEAESEARVAAAVGELKNQLTIREVELKYRDELDGQLQEDIRQLRERCAQLIGDSNEGQLERLARQGILFVTFQPGAGHLILSRQDVPRFSADPLGYVAEHCKVSGEQYQRWLEHHQQPVCQAEVEGERCGRPVVRVEHPAQFDPLRSTLCAEHRGDDSDGDVANL
;
A
#
# COMPACT_ATOMS: atom_id res chain seq x y z
N MET A 1 36.89 32.99 46.27
CA MET A 1 35.53 32.40 46.31
C MET A 1 34.69 33.29 45.44
N ASN A 2 34.56 32.94 44.15
CA ASN A 2 33.63 33.65 43.28
C ASN A 2 32.26 33.10 43.63
N GLU A 3 31.39 33.94 44.20
CA GLU A 3 29.96 33.69 44.18
C GLU A 3 29.58 33.60 42.69
N GLU A 4 29.25 32.40 42.22
CA GLU A 4 28.62 32.25 40.91
C GLU A 4 27.29 33.00 41.00
N ALA A 5 27.23 34.17 40.35
CA ALA A 5 26.02 34.98 40.28
C ALA A 5 24.89 34.11 39.72
N VAL A 6 23.82 33.92 40.50
CA VAL A 6 22.72 33.03 40.13
C VAL A 6 21.88 33.75 39.08
N LEU A 7 21.99 33.33 37.82
CA LEU A 7 21.17 33.90 36.76
C LEU A 7 19.77 33.27 36.77
N THR A 8 18.75 34.12 36.89
CA THR A 8 17.36 33.69 36.87
C THR A 8 16.77 33.86 35.46
N PRO A 9 16.34 32.76 34.79
CA PRO A 9 15.75 32.82 33.46
C PRO A 9 14.25 33.17 33.50
N VAL A 10 13.86 34.15 32.69
CA VAL A 10 12.49 34.67 32.59
C VAL A 10 12.09 34.80 31.12
N VAL A 11 10.82 34.55 30.80
CA VAL A 11 10.27 34.68 29.44
C VAL A 11 9.18 35.75 29.44
N LEU A 12 9.33 36.77 28.59
CA LEU A 12 8.35 37.83 28.39
C LEU A 12 7.58 37.61 27.08
N GLY A 13 6.25 37.73 27.13
CA GLY A 13 5.38 37.72 25.96
C GLY A 13 5.06 39.15 25.50
N PHE A 14 5.10 39.38 24.19
CA PHE A 14 4.82 40.67 23.55
C PHE A 14 3.51 40.62 22.76
N GLY A 15 2.60 41.53 23.10
CA GLY A 15 1.39 41.84 22.34
C GLY A 15 1.56 43.06 21.43
N ASP A 16 0.44 43.61 20.97
CA ASP A 16 0.44 44.78 20.08
C ASP A 16 0.84 46.08 20.79
N GLN A 17 0.63 46.17 22.10
CA GLN A 17 0.90 47.36 22.94
C GLN A 17 2.13 47.21 23.86
N GLY A 18 3.00 46.21 23.61
CA GLY A 18 4.20 45.94 24.42
C GLY A 18 4.11 44.62 25.19
N VAL A 19 4.84 44.53 26.31
CA VAL A 19 4.89 43.31 27.13
C VAL A 19 3.53 43.09 27.79
N ASN A 20 2.86 41.98 27.45
CA ASN A 20 1.55 41.62 27.99
C ASN A 20 1.60 40.44 28.97
N ARG A 21 2.77 39.81 29.12
CA ARG A 21 2.96 38.63 29.96
C ARG A 21 4.41 38.48 30.41
N ALA A 22 4.60 37.99 31.63
CA ALA A 22 5.88 37.50 32.13
C ALA A 22 5.68 36.11 32.74
N LEU A 23 6.55 35.16 32.38
CA LEU A 23 6.55 33.78 32.85
C LEU A 23 7.94 33.42 33.37
N LEU A 24 8.01 32.60 34.42
CA LEU A 24 9.28 31.97 34.79
C LEU A 24 9.60 30.87 33.78
N PHE A 25 10.89 30.55 33.62
CA PHE A 25 11.30 29.53 32.66
C PHE A 25 10.67 28.13 32.91
N PRO A 26 10.50 27.64 34.15
CA PRO A 26 9.80 26.38 34.41
C PRO A 26 8.32 26.42 33.97
N ASP A 27 7.64 27.55 34.18
CA ASP A 27 6.25 27.73 33.75
C ASP A 27 6.13 27.76 32.22
N PHE A 28 7.12 28.35 31.55
CA PHE A 28 7.22 28.31 30.10
C PHE A 28 7.46 26.88 29.58
N GLN A 29 8.30 26.09 30.24
CA GLN A 29 8.52 24.68 29.87
C GLN A 29 7.29 23.81 30.08
N ALA A 30 6.46 24.12 31.09
CA ALA A 30 5.21 23.41 31.36
C ALA A 30 4.19 23.53 30.20
N LEU A 31 4.33 24.52 29.31
CA LEU A 31 3.51 24.65 28.10
C LEU A 31 3.66 23.45 27.14
N TRP A 32 4.83 22.80 27.12
CA TRP A 32 5.04 21.58 26.31
C TRP A 32 4.52 20.31 26.97
N GLN A 33 4.27 20.34 28.28
CA GLN A 33 3.74 19.20 29.02
C GLN A 33 2.20 19.18 29.02
N GLY A 34 1.56 20.24 28.51
CA GLY A 34 0.11 20.37 28.43
C GLY A 34 -0.55 20.82 29.73
N ASP A 35 0.24 21.20 30.74
CA ASP A 35 -0.27 21.62 32.05
C ASP A 35 -0.88 23.03 32.03
N GLN A 36 -0.49 23.85 31.05
CA GLN A 36 -1.00 25.20 30.82
C GLN A 36 -1.13 25.47 29.31
N THR A 37 -2.24 26.09 28.89
CA THR A 37 -2.46 26.52 27.50
C THR A 37 -2.68 28.02 27.41
N LEU A 38 -2.13 28.64 26.36
CA LEU A 38 -2.24 30.08 26.11
C LEU A 38 -3.29 30.34 25.05
N LEU A 39 -4.56 30.33 25.47
CA LEU A 39 -5.72 30.51 24.57
C LEU A 39 -5.70 31.85 23.82
N ASP A 40 -5.10 32.89 24.41
CA ASP A 40 -4.89 34.20 23.81
C ASP A 40 -3.86 34.18 22.67
N CYS A 41 -3.04 33.13 22.59
CA CYS A 41 -2.04 32.93 21.54
C CYS A 41 -2.46 31.93 20.46
N ALA A 42 -3.69 31.39 20.51
CA ALA A 42 -4.12 30.29 19.65
C ALA A 42 -4.08 30.63 18.15
N GLY A 43 -3.52 29.71 17.36
CA GLY A 43 -3.49 29.74 15.90
C GLY A 43 -2.64 30.86 15.27
N ARG A 44 -1.75 31.50 16.04
CA ARG A 44 -0.89 32.60 15.57
C ARG A 44 0.55 32.44 16.07
N ARG A 45 1.47 33.16 15.42
CA ARG A 45 2.84 33.35 15.88
C ARG A 45 2.91 34.57 16.77
N HIS A 46 3.46 34.40 17.97
CA HIS A 46 3.61 35.46 18.96
C HIS A 46 5.08 35.75 19.25
N ARG A 47 5.35 36.99 19.63
CA ARG A 47 6.69 37.48 19.96
C ARG A 47 6.98 37.21 21.42
N PHE A 48 8.13 36.61 21.69
CA PHE A 48 8.64 36.35 23.02
C PHE A 48 10.08 36.82 23.16
N VAL A 49 10.48 37.08 24.40
CA VAL A 49 11.85 37.45 24.76
C VAL A 49 12.27 36.62 25.95
N TYR A 50 13.36 35.87 25.81
CA TYR A 50 14.01 35.17 26.89
C TYR A 50 15.08 36.07 27.51
N LEU A 51 15.01 36.28 28.82
CA LEU A 51 15.91 37.14 29.59
C LEU A 51 16.65 36.36 30.66
N LEU A 52 17.94 36.65 30.82
CA LEU A 52 18.73 36.22 31.98
C LEU A 52 18.90 37.41 32.92
N LEU A 53 18.33 37.30 34.12
CA LEU A 53 18.39 38.32 35.16
C LEU A 53 19.42 37.95 36.21
N ASP A 54 20.21 38.92 36.65
CA ASP A 54 21.10 38.80 37.82
C ASP A 54 20.30 38.94 39.14
N ASP A 55 20.92 38.66 40.29
CA ASP A 55 20.31 38.74 41.63
C ASP A 55 19.73 40.13 41.94
N HIS A 56 20.21 41.15 41.25
CA HIS A 56 19.75 42.54 41.33
C HIS A 56 18.71 42.93 40.26
N ARG A 57 18.07 41.95 39.59
CA ARG A 57 17.11 42.14 38.48
C ARG A 57 17.67 42.91 37.28
N ARG A 58 18.98 42.83 37.07
CA ARG A 58 19.67 43.44 35.93
C ARG A 58 19.69 42.45 34.78
N VAL A 59 19.34 42.90 33.58
CA VAL A 59 19.38 42.07 32.38
C VAL A 59 20.85 41.82 31.99
N LYS A 60 21.24 40.56 31.85
CA LYS A 60 22.57 40.13 31.37
C LYS A 60 22.54 39.65 29.93
N ALA A 61 21.45 38.99 29.53
CA ALA A 61 21.24 38.52 28.16
C ALA A 61 19.76 38.62 27.76
N ALA A 62 19.51 38.84 26.48
CA ALA A 62 18.18 38.87 25.86
C ALA A 62 18.17 38.15 24.52
N VAL A 63 17.22 37.22 24.33
CA VAL A 63 17.01 36.46 23.09
C VAL A 63 15.59 36.71 22.58
N PHE A 64 15.47 37.26 21.38
CA PHE A 64 14.20 37.69 20.78
C PHE A 64 13.68 36.64 19.80
N PHE A 65 12.67 35.88 20.17
CA PHE A 65 12.17 34.73 19.41
C PHE A 65 10.67 34.77 19.13
N LEU A 66 10.26 34.04 18.10
CA LEU A 66 8.89 33.84 17.69
C LEU A 66 8.47 32.42 18.08
N LEU A 67 7.28 32.30 18.65
CA LEU A 67 6.69 31.02 19.02
C LEU A 67 5.33 30.87 18.33
N ALA A 68 5.15 29.75 17.63
CA ALA A 68 3.92 29.40 16.95
C ALA A 68 3.05 28.50 17.83
N PHE A 69 1.75 28.77 17.88
CA PHE A 69 0.79 27.99 18.66
C PHE A 69 -0.23 27.29 17.75
N ASP A 70 -0.70 26.13 18.19
CA ASP A 70 -1.80 25.40 17.59
C ASP A 70 -3.18 26.07 17.85
N ALA A 71 -4.25 25.48 17.33
CA ALA A 71 -5.62 25.97 17.52
C ALA A 71 -6.13 25.85 18.98
N GLN A 72 -5.41 25.13 19.84
CA GLN A 72 -5.73 24.88 21.23
C GLN A 72 -4.89 25.76 22.18
N GLY A 73 -3.99 26.59 21.65
CA GLY A 73 -3.12 27.48 22.44
C GLY A 73 -1.89 26.78 23.03
N SER A 74 -1.49 25.64 22.47
CA SER A 74 -0.25 24.93 22.83
C SER A 74 0.85 25.26 21.83
N PRO A 75 2.11 25.38 22.26
CA PRO A 75 3.23 25.61 21.35
C PRO A 75 3.39 24.43 20.37
N LEU A 76 3.75 24.73 19.12
CA LEU A 76 3.96 23.68 18.11
C LEU A 76 5.14 22.77 18.50
N PRO A 77 5.02 21.43 18.38
CA PRO A 77 6.09 20.49 18.73
C PRO A 77 7.37 20.64 17.89
N GLU A 78 7.27 21.28 16.72
CA GLU A 78 8.38 21.48 15.78
C GLU A 78 9.34 22.60 16.20
N TRP A 79 9.03 23.33 17.28
CA TRP A 79 9.88 24.40 17.79
C TRP A 79 11.00 23.84 18.66
N ASP A 80 12.25 23.99 18.20
CA ASP A 80 13.46 23.51 18.88
C ASP A 80 14.55 24.59 18.85
N LEU A 81 14.35 25.66 19.62
CA LEU A 81 15.28 26.79 19.69
C LEU A 81 16.13 26.71 20.98
N PRO A 82 17.47 26.62 20.89
CA PRO A 82 18.35 26.51 22.06
C PRO A 82 18.56 27.86 22.75
N LEU A 83 17.56 28.32 23.52
CA LEU A 83 17.54 29.64 24.15
C LEU A 83 18.76 29.93 25.05
N THR A 84 19.22 28.95 25.82
CA THR A 84 20.38 29.11 26.72
C THR A 84 21.68 29.32 25.94
N GLU A 85 21.93 28.53 24.90
CA GLU A 85 23.14 28.67 24.08
C GLU A 85 23.15 29.99 23.30
N LEU A 86 21.98 30.43 22.80
CA LEU A 86 21.83 31.72 22.13
C LEU A 86 22.10 32.89 23.09
N ALA A 87 21.69 32.79 24.35
CA ALA A 87 21.94 33.82 25.37
C ALA A 87 23.43 33.90 25.75
N GLU A 88 24.14 32.78 25.81
CA GLU A 88 25.57 32.73 26.12
C GLU A 88 26.45 33.25 24.97
N ARG A 89 26.10 32.88 23.73
CA ARG A 89 26.86 33.24 22.52
C ARG A 89 26.42 34.53 21.84
N GLY A 90 25.42 35.22 22.40
CA GLY A 90 24.90 36.47 21.86
C GLY A 90 25.96 37.57 21.74
N ASP A 91 25.78 38.44 20.74
CA ASP A 91 26.64 39.60 20.48
C ASP A 91 26.42 40.72 21.50
N VAL A 92 27.25 41.76 21.46
CA VAL A 92 27.13 42.91 22.36
C VAL A 92 25.90 43.76 21.97
N GLY A 93 24.94 43.86 22.88
CA GLY A 93 23.69 44.61 22.75
C GLY A 93 23.66 45.93 23.53
N PRO A 94 22.53 46.65 23.50
CA PRO A 94 22.38 47.94 24.18
C PRO A 94 22.43 47.80 25.71
N ASP A 95 22.83 48.87 26.39
CA ASP A 95 22.85 48.93 27.85
C ASP A 95 21.44 49.22 28.39
N LEU A 96 20.96 48.34 29.28
CA LEU A 96 19.66 48.47 29.96
C LEU A 96 19.78 49.00 31.40
N GLY A 97 20.92 49.59 31.78
CA GLY A 97 21.16 50.22 33.08
C GLY A 97 22.25 49.56 33.93
N ALA A 98 23.03 48.62 33.37
CA ALA A 98 24.06 47.87 34.10
C ALA A 98 25.27 47.45 33.23
N GLY A 99 25.45 48.08 32.08
CA GLY A 99 26.41 47.70 31.05
C GLY A 99 25.74 47.00 29.85
N PRO A 100 26.47 46.81 28.74
CA PRO A 100 25.92 46.18 27.54
C PRO A 100 25.48 44.74 27.83
N ILE A 101 24.28 44.39 27.38
CA ILE A 101 23.75 43.02 27.52
C ILE A 101 24.24 42.12 26.39
N ARG A 102 24.18 40.80 26.54
CA ARG A 102 24.29 39.87 25.40
C ARG A 102 22.97 39.84 24.65
N LEU A 103 23.01 39.98 23.33
CA LEU A 103 21.84 40.07 22.47
C LEU A 103 21.88 38.97 21.42
N ALA A 104 20.78 38.22 21.32
CA ALA A 104 20.48 37.40 20.15
C ALA A 104 19.15 37.86 19.54
N SER A 105 19.21 38.38 18.32
CA SER A 105 18.06 38.83 17.54
C SER A 105 18.18 38.33 16.10
N ARG A 106 17.19 38.58 15.24
CA ARG A 106 17.25 38.14 13.84
C ARG A 106 18.48 38.69 13.11
N SER A 107 18.81 39.95 13.31
CA SER A 107 19.99 40.60 12.71
C SER A 107 21.31 40.25 13.40
N HIS A 108 21.26 39.84 14.68
CA HIS A 108 22.42 39.47 15.50
C HIS A 108 22.25 38.05 16.02
N CYS A 109 22.20 37.08 15.11
CA CYS A 109 22.06 35.67 15.47
C CYS A 109 23.41 34.95 15.38
N PRO A 110 23.94 34.39 16.48
CA PRO A 110 25.21 33.65 16.47
C PRO A 110 25.13 32.33 15.67
N ILE A 111 23.92 31.84 15.39
CA ILE A 111 23.67 30.59 14.67
C ILE A 111 22.70 30.84 13.50
N SER A 112 23.24 30.96 12.29
CA SER A 112 22.51 31.46 11.11
C SER A 112 21.24 30.70 10.73
N TRP A 113 21.14 29.38 10.99
CA TRP A 113 19.95 28.59 10.66
C TRP A 113 18.74 28.85 11.57
N HIS A 114 18.93 29.47 12.74
CA HIS A 114 17.84 29.86 13.63
C HIS A 114 17.29 31.28 13.37
N GLN A 115 17.82 32.02 12.39
CA GLN A 115 17.39 33.40 12.09
C GLN A 115 15.91 33.53 11.73
N GLY A 116 15.30 32.49 11.16
CA GLY A 116 13.89 32.49 10.75
C GLY A 116 12.90 32.56 11.91
N ASP A 117 13.31 32.11 13.10
CA ASP A 117 12.48 32.05 14.30
C ASP A 117 12.80 33.18 15.30
N LEU A 118 13.69 34.12 14.92
CA LEU A 118 14.02 35.30 15.70
C LEU A 118 13.35 36.56 15.12
N TRP A 119 13.20 37.58 15.95
CA TRP A 119 12.74 38.91 15.55
C TRP A 119 13.69 39.99 16.04
N ASP A 120 13.63 41.18 15.44
CA ASP A 120 14.48 42.31 15.84
C ASP A 120 13.68 43.34 16.66
N PRO A 121 14.19 43.75 17.84
CA PRO A 121 13.55 44.78 18.65
C PRO A 121 13.64 46.15 17.98
N ARG A 122 12.56 46.95 18.11
CA ARG A 122 12.47 48.29 17.54
C ARG A 122 12.70 49.36 18.59
N SER A 123 13.38 50.42 18.18
CA SER A 123 13.57 51.66 18.95
C SER A 123 13.01 52.83 18.14
N GLU A 124 11.68 52.89 18.01
CA GLU A 124 10.98 53.99 17.33
C GLU A 124 10.24 54.87 18.34
N ALA A 125 9.99 56.14 18.01
CA ALA A 125 9.43 57.13 18.95
C ALA A 125 8.01 56.79 19.45
N GLU A 126 7.24 55.96 18.73
CA GLU A 126 5.90 55.52 19.14
C GLU A 126 5.89 54.16 19.86
N HIS A 127 6.88 53.30 19.62
CA HIS A 127 7.00 51.96 20.21
C HIS A 127 8.48 51.61 20.42
N ASP A 128 8.96 51.71 21.66
CA ASP A 128 10.30 51.28 22.07
C ASP A 128 10.21 49.96 22.84
N ASP A 129 10.55 48.86 22.17
CA ASP A 129 10.51 47.52 22.75
C ASP A 129 11.49 47.40 23.93
N TRP A 130 12.56 48.20 23.94
CA TRP A 130 13.53 48.24 25.05
C TRP A 130 13.00 49.00 26.26
N GLN A 131 12.25 50.08 26.04
CA GLN A 131 11.58 50.79 27.12
C GLN A 131 10.47 49.92 27.74
N ALA A 132 9.72 49.17 26.93
CA ALA A 132 8.72 48.22 27.44
C ALA A 132 9.33 47.14 28.34
N ILE A 133 10.53 46.65 28.02
CA ILE A 133 11.30 45.73 28.88
C ILE A 133 11.75 46.44 30.16
N ARG A 134 12.30 47.66 30.05
CA ARG A 134 12.75 48.44 31.23
C ARG A 134 11.60 48.79 32.17
N ASP A 135 10.43 49.11 31.66
CA ASP A 135 9.24 49.45 32.43
C ASP A 135 8.65 48.21 33.12
N CYS A 136 8.67 47.05 32.43
CA CYS A 136 8.29 45.77 33.03
C CYS A 136 9.24 45.36 34.17
N LEU A 137 10.53 45.72 34.07
CA LEU A 137 11.57 45.36 35.04
C LEU A 137 11.87 46.45 36.10
N GLY A 138 11.47 47.70 35.89
CA GLY A 138 11.57 48.84 36.82
C GLY A 138 12.95 49.53 36.95
N LEU A 139 13.67 49.85 35.88
CA LEU A 139 15.06 50.41 35.89
C LEU A 139 15.13 51.94 35.57
N VAL A 140 15.78 52.81 36.40
CA VAL A 140 15.93 54.30 36.21
C VAL A 140 17.36 54.81 36.56
N ALA A 141 17.92 55.84 35.87
CA ALA A 141 19.26 56.45 36.13
C ALA A 141 19.34 58.02 36.04
N PRO A 142 20.27 58.74 36.76
CA PRO A 142 20.43 60.22 36.73
C PRO A 142 21.79 60.77 36.16
N ARG A 143 21.88 62.10 35.88
CA ARG A 143 23.02 62.86 35.27
C ARG A 143 23.48 64.06 36.14
N ASP A 144 24.80 64.34 36.19
CA ASP A 144 25.48 65.45 36.94
C ASP A 144 25.97 66.62 36.05
N GLY A 145 26.22 67.81 36.67
CA GLY A 145 26.56 69.11 36.04
C GLY A 145 27.95 69.71 36.35
N GLU A 146 28.18 70.93 35.80
CA GLU A 146 29.45 71.71 35.74
C GLU A 146 29.65 72.74 36.88
N VAL A 147 30.88 73.23 37.09
CA VAL A 147 31.27 74.28 38.07
C VAL A 147 32.20 75.33 37.44
N GLU A 148 31.90 76.62 37.66
CA GLU A 148 32.71 77.83 37.35
C GLU A 148 33.65 78.25 38.50
N LEU A 149 34.70 79.00 38.18
CA LEU A 149 35.58 79.70 39.13
C LEU A 149 35.62 81.21 38.86
N ALA A 150 35.47 82.00 39.92
CA ALA A 150 35.61 83.46 39.96
C ALA A 150 36.81 83.88 40.84
N GLY A 151 37.33 85.10 40.65
CA GLY A 151 38.15 85.77 41.66
C GLY A 151 39.05 86.90 41.17
N GLU A 152 38.56 88.13 41.28
CA GLU A 152 39.25 89.43 41.09
C GLU A 152 40.21 89.80 42.23
N TYR A 153 41.12 90.76 41.99
CA TYR A 153 41.71 91.57 43.07
C TYR A 153 42.09 93.00 42.62
N HIS A 154 41.63 94.01 43.37
CA HIS A 154 42.01 95.43 43.34
C HIS A 154 43.02 95.75 44.44
N PRO A 155 43.87 96.79 44.29
CA PRO A 155 43.92 97.78 45.38
C PRO A 155 44.13 99.26 44.98
N SER A 156 43.85 100.11 45.97
CA SER A 156 43.71 101.57 45.98
C SER A 156 45.00 102.34 46.33
N ALA A 157 44.94 103.64 46.02
CA ALA A 157 45.90 104.76 46.10
C ALA A 157 46.53 105.08 47.48
N ALA A 158 47.71 105.73 47.46
CA ALA A 158 47.89 107.14 47.86
C ALA A 158 49.35 107.65 47.73
N ASP A 159 49.47 108.97 47.74
CA ASP A 159 50.62 109.86 47.92
C ASP A 159 51.42 110.36 46.70
N GLY A 160 51.30 111.68 46.53
CA GLY A 160 51.81 112.48 45.43
C GLY A 160 53.27 112.87 45.59
N ILE A 161 54.06 112.43 44.61
CA ILE A 161 55.31 113.03 44.15
C ILE A 161 55.30 112.81 42.63
N ASP A 162 55.27 113.89 41.84
CA ASP A 162 55.33 113.93 40.36
C ASP A 162 54.57 112.79 39.63
N VAL A 163 53.25 112.85 39.73
CA VAL A 163 52.30 111.82 39.30
C VAL A 163 52.37 111.57 37.79
N GLU A 164 52.57 112.59 36.95
CA GLU A 164 52.62 112.45 35.49
C GLU A 164 53.87 111.68 35.02
N ALA A 165 55.08 112.06 35.46
CA ALA A 165 56.33 111.45 34.98
C ALA A 165 56.60 110.06 35.59
N ARG A 166 56.04 109.78 36.78
CA ARG A 166 56.10 108.46 37.42
C ARG A 166 55.04 107.51 36.87
N LEU A 167 53.81 107.99 36.61
CA LEU A 167 52.81 107.20 35.87
C LEU A 167 53.24 106.94 34.44
N GLU A 168 53.89 107.89 33.76
CA GLU A 168 54.36 107.68 32.38
C GLU A 168 55.53 106.68 32.30
N ARG A 169 56.43 106.68 33.30
CA ARG A 169 57.46 105.63 33.43
C ARG A 169 56.85 104.27 33.76
N VAL A 170 55.90 104.21 34.69
CA VAL A 170 55.20 102.96 35.04
C VAL A 170 54.36 102.45 33.87
N ARG A 171 53.68 103.32 33.12
CA ARG A 171 52.94 102.99 31.89
C ARG A 171 53.87 102.48 30.79
N ARG A 172 55.06 103.07 30.61
CA ARG A 172 56.05 102.56 29.65
C ARG A 172 56.61 101.20 30.04
N ILE A 173 56.91 101.00 31.32
CA ILE A 173 57.40 99.71 31.82
C ILE A 173 56.29 98.65 31.68
N LEU A 174 55.07 98.95 32.13
CA LEU A 174 53.91 98.05 31.96
C LEU A 174 53.62 97.79 30.48
N ALA A 175 53.67 98.79 29.60
CA ALA A 175 53.45 98.60 28.18
C ALA A 175 54.55 97.74 27.53
N GLN A 176 55.82 97.89 27.95
CA GLN A 176 56.91 97.02 27.52
C GLN A 176 56.72 95.59 28.04
N GLU A 177 56.38 95.40 29.30
CA GLU A 177 56.09 94.09 29.89
C GLU A 177 54.88 93.40 29.24
N HIS A 178 53.81 94.16 28.96
CA HIS A 178 52.64 93.68 28.23
C HIS A 178 53.00 93.31 26.79
N GLN A 179 53.82 94.12 26.10
CA GLN A 179 54.25 93.82 24.74
C GLN A 179 55.16 92.58 24.69
N GLU A 180 56.09 92.42 25.63
CA GLU A 180 56.90 91.21 25.77
C GLU A 180 56.05 89.97 26.13
N ALA A 181 55.02 90.13 26.97
CA ALA A 181 54.09 89.05 27.30
C ALA A 181 53.27 88.63 26.06
N LEU A 182 52.81 89.59 25.26
CA LEU A 182 52.13 89.34 23.99
C LEU A 182 53.06 88.66 22.98
N ASP A 183 54.31 89.12 22.86
CA ASP A 183 55.30 88.52 21.95
C ASP A 183 55.67 87.09 22.36
N LYS A 184 55.81 86.82 23.66
CA LYS A 184 56.01 85.46 24.19
C LYS A 184 54.80 84.57 23.92
N LEU A 185 53.59 85.08 24.09
CA LEU A 185 52.36 84.34 23.81
C LEU A 185 52.20 84.06 22.31
N ILE A 186 52.48 85.03 21.44
CA ILE A 186 52.49 84.86 19.98
C ILE A 186 53.57 83.86 19.55
N ALA A 187 54.78 83.93 20.12
CA ALA A 187 55.85 82.98 19.84
C ALA A 187 55.49 81.55 20.31
N GLY A 188 54.86 81.41 21.48
CA GLY A 188 54.35 80.15 22.00
C GLY A 188 53.24 79.57 21.11
N GLN A 189 52.28 80.39 20.69
CA GLN A 189 51.22 79.99 19.77
C GLN A 189 51.75 79.60 18.39
N ARG A 190 52.73 80.34 17.83
CA ARG A 190 53.39 79.99 16.56
C ARG A 190 54.09 78.63 16.65
N THR A 191 54.82 78.37 17.74
CA THR A 191 55.49 77.08 17.96
C THR A 191 54.50 75.94 18.09
N ARG A 192 53.38 76.16 18.81
CA ARG A 192 52.30 75.18 18.92
C ARG A 192 51.62 74.91 17.58
N LEU A 193 51.34 75.95 16.79
CA LEU A 193 50.78 75.81 15.45
C LEU A 193 51.71 75.00 14.55
N LEU A 194 53.02 75.31 14.52
CA LEU A 194 54.00 74.55 13.73
C LEU A 194 54.09 73.09 14.16
N THR A 195 54.10 72.82 15.47
CA THR A 195 54.13 71.46 16.01
C THR A 195 52.87 70.69 15.63
N LEU A 196 51.70 71.31 15.75
CA LEU A 196 50.42 70.71 15.40
C LEU A 196 50.30 70.48 13.89
N THR A 197 50.74 71.43 13.06
CA THR A 197 50.78 71.26 11.60
C THR A 197 51.71 70.12 11.20
N ARG A 198 52.88 69.99 11.84
CA ARG A 198 53.79 68.86 11.61
C ARG A 198 53.17 67.53 12.02
N GLN A 199 52.55 67.46 13.20
CA GLN A 199 51.84 66.26 13.66
C GLN A 199 50.73 65.87 12.68
N HIS A 200 49.92 66.83 12.25
CA HIS A 200 48.86 66.59 11.28
C HIS A 200 49.40 66.10 9.91
N GLN A 201 50.52 66.67 9.44
CA GLN A 201 51.18 66.19 8.22
C GLN A 201 51.71 64.76 8.38
N GLU A 202 52.30 64.44 9.53
CA GLU A 202 52.77 63.09 9.85
C GLU A 202 51.60 62.09 9.93
N ASP A 203 50.47 62.49 10.55
CA ASP A 203 49.27 61.67 10.68
C ASP A 203 48.59 61.45 9.32
N LEU A 204 48.49 62.49 8.48
CA LEU A 204 48.00 62.35 7.10
C LEU A 204 48.88 61.40 6.28
N ALA A 205 50.21 61.52 6.40
CA ALA A 205 51.13 60.63 5.72
C ALA A 205 51.08 59.19 6.25
N ARG A 206 50.72 58.97 7.52
CA ARG A 206 50.45 57.64 8.09
C ARG A 206 49.15 57.08 7.52
N LEU A 207 48.06 57.82 7.63
CA LEU A 207 46.74 57.40 7.11
C LEU A 207 46.76 57.11 5.61
N GLN A 208 47.51 57.89 4.82
CA GLN A 208 47.70 57.63 3.39
C GLN A 208 48.40 56.29 3.14
N ARG A 209 49.47 55.99 3.89
CA ARG A 209 50.16 54.69 3.81
C ARG A 209 49.25 53.54 4.19
N ASP A 210 48.55 53.65 5.31
CA ASP A 210 47.61 52.61 5.77
C ASP A 210 46.49 52.39 4.73
N ALA A 211 46.00 53.46 4.10
CA ALA A 211 44.98 53.37 3.04
C ALA A 211 45.51 52.69 1.77
N ASP A 212 46.74 52.99 1.37
CA ASP A 212 47.37 52.36 0.20
C ASP A 212 47.73 50.88 0.47
N GLU A 213 48.18 50.55 1.67
CA GLU A 213 48.38 49.17 2.13
C GLU A 213 47.06 48.39 2.14
N ALA A 214 45.99 48.97 2.68
CA ALA A 214 44.66 48.36 2.67
C ALA A 214 44.12 48.16 1.25
N ARG A 215 44.34 49.11 0.34
CA ARG A 215 43.98 48.99 -1.08
C ARG A 215 44.76 47.87 -1.77
N ALA A 216 46.06 47.76 -1.52
CA ALA A 216 46.89 46.69 -2.07
C ALA A 216 46.46 45.32 -1.55
N ALA A 217 46.22 45.19 -0.24
CA ALA A 217 45.72 43.96 0.37
C ALA A 217 44.35 43.56 -0.18
N LYS A 218 43.45 44.52 -0.39
CA LYS A 218 42.13 44.28 -1.01
C LYS A 218 42.28 43.78 -2.45
N ALA A 219 43.13 44.42 -3.26
CA ALA A 219 43.37 44.00 -4.64
C ALA A 219 43.96 42.59 -4.71
N GLU A 220 44.88 42.25 -3.81
CA GLU A 220 45.44 40.89 -3.73
C GLU A 220 44.37 39.86 -3.35
N LEU A 221 43.51 40.18 -2.38
CA LEU A 221 42.38 39.33 -2.02
C LEU A 221 41.42 39.14 -3.20
N GLU A 222 41.06 40.20 -3.92
CA GLU A 222 40.18 40.11 -5.10
C GLU A 222 40.76 39.19 -6.18
N VAL A 223 42.07 39.26 -6.44
CA VAL A 223 42.76 38.35 -7.38
C VAL A 223 42.71 36.90 -6.88
N ARG A 224 42.96 36.66 -5.58
CA ARG A 224 42.88 35.31 -4.99
C ARG A 224 41.45 34.75 -5.05
N TYR A 225 40.45 35.57 -4.75
CA TYR A 225 39.04 35.19 -4.86
C TYR A 225 38.65 34.85 -6.30
N ALA A 226 39.09 35.66 -7.27
CA ALA A 226 38.84 35.38 -8.69
C ALA A 226 39.51 34.07 -9.14
N ALA A 227 40.75 33.81 -8.71
CA ALA A 227 41.45 32.56 -9.01
C ALA A 227 40.75 31.34 -8.38
N LEU A 228 40.31 31.45 -7.12
CA LEU A 228 39.58 30.38 -6.44
C LEU A 228 38.21 30.13 -7.10
N ALA A 229 37.50 31.20 -7.47
CA ALA A 229 36.22 31.09 -8.17
C ALA A 229 36.37 30.37 -9.52
N GLN A 230 37.40 30.72 -10.32
CA GLN A 230 37.70 30.02 -11.56
C GLN A 230 38.06 28.55 -11.33
N HIS A 231 38.83 28.25 -10.29
CA HIS A 231 39.18 26.86 -9.97
C HIS A 231 37.95 26.05 -9.56
N LEU A 232 37.04 26.61 -8.77
CA LEU A 232 35.78 25.97 -8.39
C LEU A 232 34.87 25.76 -9.60
N GLU A 233 34.77 26.74 -10.50
CA GLU A 233 34.00 26.62 -11.74
C GLU A 233 34.56 25.50 -12.63
N GLN A 234 35.88 25.43 -12.81
CA GLN A 234 36.55 24.35 -13.53
C GLN A 234 36.28 22.97 -12.90
N GLN A 235 36.32 22.86 -11.57
CA GLN A 235 36.00 21.61 -10.88
C GLN A 235 34.52 21.22 -11.08
N HIS A 236 33.61 22.19 -11.04
CA HIS A 236 32.19 21.96 -11.30
C HIS A 236 31.94 21.50 -12.73
N ASP A 237 32.61 22.10 -13.72
CA ASP A 237 32.50 21.71 -15.11
C ASP A 237 33.07 20.31 -15.37
N LEU A 238 34.22 19.97 -14.78
CA LEU A 238 34.79 18.62 -14.87
C LEU A 238 33.86 17.58 -14.24
N ALA A 239 33.37 17.82 -13.02
CA ALA A 239 32.44 16.92 -12.36
C ALA A 239 31.12 16.78 -13.14
N ARG A 240 30.67 17.85 -13.80
CA ARG A 240 29.51 17.83 -14.68
C ARG A 240 29.75 16.95 -15.91
N GLN A 241 30.91 17.09 -16.56
CA GLN A 241 31.29 16.27 -17.71
C GLN A 241 31.38 14.79 -17.34
N GLU A 242 32.08 14.46 -16.25
CA GLU A 242 32.17 13.08 -15.75
C GLU A 242 30.78 12.48 -15.46
N ARG A 243 29.88 13.27 -14.86
CA ARG A 243 28.50 12.82 -14.61
C ARG A 243 27.71 12.62 -15.90
N GLU A 244 27.88 13.48 -16.90
CA GLU A 244 27.25 13.35 -18.21
C GLU A 244 27.76 12.11 -18.95
N GLU A 245 29.06 11.85 -18.92
CA GLU A 245 29.68 10.64 -19.48
C GLU A 245 29.19 9.36 -18.79
N LEU A 246 29.18 9.33 -17.45
CA LEU A 246 28.66 8.20 -16.69
C LEU A 246 27.17 7.96 -16.98
N ASN A 247 26.36 9.02 -17.10
CA ASN A 247 24.96 8.88 -17.47
C ASN A 247 24.77 8.30 -18.87
N GLU A 248 25.58 8.70 -19.84
CA GLU A 248 25.49 8.13 -21.19
C GLU A 248 25.96 6.67 -21.20
N GLN A 249 27.02 6.33 -20.46
CA GLN A 249 27.44 4.94 -20.27
C GLN A 249 26.32 4.11 -19.64
N MET A 250 25.67 4.60 -18.58
CA MET A 250 24.53 3.93 -17.95
C MET A 250 23.37 3.72 -18.93
N ARG A 251 23.01 4.74 -19.71
CA ARG A 251 21.97 4.60 -20.75
C ARG A 251 22.32 3.56 -21.81
N THR A 252 23.58 3.49 -22.22
CA THR A 252 24.02 2.48 -23.19
C THR A 252 23.94 1.07 -22.60
N LEU A 253 24.32 0.90 -21.32
CA LEU A 253 24.20 -0.37 -20.61
C LEU A 253 22.75 -0.78 -20.42
N GLU A 254 21.87 0.15 -20.05
CA GLU A 254 20.42 -0.08 -19.95
C GLU A 254 19.83 -0.52 -21.28
N ARG A 255 20.13 0.18 -22.37
CA ARG A 255 19.70 -0.21 -23.72
C ARG A 255 20.20 -1.61 -24.07
N ASN A 256 21.48 -1.89 -23.84
CA ASN A 256 22.07 -3.21 -24.11
C ASN A 256 21.44 -4.31 -23.25
N ALA A 257 21.10 -4.02 -21.99
CA ALA A 257 20.41 -4.96 -21.11
C ALA A 257 18.98 -5.23 -21.62
N LEU A 258 18.24 -4.19 -22.01
CA LEU A 258 16.91 -4.33 -22.59
C LEU A 258 16.94 -5.15 -23.88
N TYR A 259 17.89 -4.88 -24.79
CA TYR A 259 18.07 -5.68 -26.00
C TYR A 259 18.37 -7.14 -25.71
N LYS A 260 19.23 -7.43 -24.71
CA LYS A 260 19.54 -8.81 -24.31
C LYS A 260 18.33 -9.53 -23.71
N ILE A 261 17.56 -8.84 -22.86
CA ILE A 261 16.34 -9.41 -22.26
C ILE A 261 15.33 -9.73 -23.36
N GLU A 262 15.10 -8.80 -24.29
CA GLU A 262 14.17 -9.00 -25.39
C GLU A 262 14.62 -10.12 -26.33
N ALA A 263 15.92 -10.17 -26.66
CA ALA A 263 16.47 -11.27 -27.46
C ALA A 263 16.31 -12.64 -26.78
N LEU A 264 16.59 -12.72 -25.47
CA LEU A 264 16.40 -13.96 -24.69
C LEU A 264 14.92 -14.34 -24.59
N ARG A 265 14.02 -13.37 -24.48
CA ARG A 265 12.58 -13.60 -24.48
C ARG A 265 12.11 -14.20 -25.80
N ILE A 266 12.46 -13.56 -26.92
CA ILE A 266 12.11 -14.06 -28.26
C ILE A 266 12.68 -15.46 -28.47
N GLN A 267 13.93 -15.70 -28.07
CA GLN A 267 14.53 -17.03 -28.16
C GLN A 267 13.77 -18.06 -27.32
N SER A 268 13.46 -17.74 -26.06
CA SER A 268 12.72 -18.64 -25.17
C SER A 268 11.31 -18.94 -25.69
N GLU A 269 10.61 -17.93 -26.22
CA GLU A 269 9.29 -18.08 -26.82
C GLU A 269 9.39 -19.01 -28.05
N ALA A 270 10.31 -18.75 -28.97
CA ALA A 270 10.54 -19.60 -30.14
C ALA A 270 10.93 -21.05 -29.77
N GLU A 271 11.79 -21.24 -28.77
CA GLU A 271 12.13 -22.58 -28.27
C GLU A 271 10.92 -23.29 -27.67
N SER A 272 10.07 -22.57 -26.94
CA SER A 272 8.84 -23.14 -26.35
C SER A 272 7.83 -23.55 -27.43
N GLU A 273 7.64 -22.70 -28.46
CA GLU A 273 6.77 -22.99 -29.59
C GLU A 273 7.27 -24.18 -30.39
N ALA A 274 8.57 -24.28 -30.64
CA ALA A 274 9.17 -25.41 -31.33
C ALA A 274 8.97 -26.73 -30.56
N ARG A 275 9.12 -26.71 -29.22
CA ARG A 275 8.86 -27.89 -28.36
C ARG A 275 7.39 -28.30 -28.41
N VAL A 276 6.46 -27.34 -28.34
CA VAL A 276 5.02 -27.62 -28.45
C VAL A 276 4.69 -28.18 -29.84
N ALA A 277 5.20 -27.57 -30.91
CA ALA A 277 4.97 -28.01 -32.28
C ALA A 277 5.50 -29.44 -32.50
N ALA A 278 6.69 -29.77 -31.99
CA ALA A 278 7.25 -31.12 -32.06
C ALA A 278 6.38 -32.14 -31.32
N ALA A 279 5.94 -31.84 -30.09
CA ALA A 279 5.08 -32.73 -29.30
C ALA A 279 3.71 -32.92 -29.95
N VAL A 280 3.11 -31.85 -30.50
CA VAL A 280 1.85 -31.91 -31.24
C VAL A 280 2.01 -32.74 -32.52
N GLY A 281 3.12 -32.58 -33.24
CA GLY A 281 3.43 -33.37 -34.44
C GLY A 281 3.52 -34.87 -34.12
N GLU A 282 4.21 -35.22 -33.03
CA GLU A 282 4.33 -36.60 -32.58
C GLU A 282 2.97 -37.21 -32.20
N LEU A 283 2.15 -36.50 -31.41
CA LEU A 283 0.82 -36.96 -31.05
C LEU A 283 -0.10 -37.10 -32.27
N LYS A 284 0.01 -36.19 -33.26
CA LYS A 284 -0.72 -36.32 -34.53
C LYS A 284 -0.31 -37.57 -35.29
N ASN A 285 0.99 -37.88 -35.35
CA ASN A 285 1.47 -39.11 -35.98
C ASN A 285 0.96 -40.36 -35.25
N GLN A 286 0.91 -40.34 -33.91
CA GLN A 286 0.33 -41.45 -33.15
C GLN A 286 -1.17 -41.61 -33.41
N LEU A 287 -1.92 -40.50 -33.48
CA LEU A 287 -3.33 -40.53 -33.82
C LEU A 287 -3.57 -41.08 -35.23
N THR A 288 -2.81 -40.66 -36.24
CA THR A 288 -2.98 -41.17 -37.60
C THR A 288 -2.69 -42.69 -37.67
N ILE A 289 -1.68 -43.19 -36.95
CA ILE A 289 -1.43 -44.63 -36.84
C ILE A 289 -2.64 -45.33 -36.20
N ARG A 290 -3.17 -44.81 -35.08
CA ARG A 290 -4.33 -45.42 -34.41
C ARG A 290 -5.60 -45.37 -35.26
N GLU A 291 -5.82 -44.30 -36.01
CA GLU A 291 -6.95 -44.20 -36.96
C GLU A 291 -6.86 -45.26 -38.05
N VAL A 292 -5.66 -45.53 -38.58
CA VAL A 292 -5.45 -46.59 -39.57
C VAL A 292 -5.67 -47.97 -38.94
N GLU A 293 -5.15 -48.21 -37.72
CA GLU A 293 -5.38 -49.47 -37.00
C GLU A 293 -6.86 -49.72 -36.71
N LEU A 294 -7.62 -48.68 -36.34
CA LEU A 294 -9.06 -48.77 -36.11
C LEU A 294 -9.79 -49.12 -37.40
N LYS A 295 -9.49 -48.44 -38.51
CA LYS A 295 -10.08 -48.77 -39.82
C LYS A 295 -9.81 -50.22 -40.22
N TYR A 296 -8.58 -50.68 -40.05
CA TYR A 296 -8.22 -52.07 -40.34
C TYR A 296 -9.01 -53.06 -39.46
N ARG A 297 -9.22 -52.74 -38.18
CA ARG A 297 -10.06 -53.55 -37.28
C ARG A 297 -11.52 -53.55 -37.70
N ASP A 298 -12.07 -52.39 -38.04
CA ASP A 298 -13.46 -52.28 -38.49
C ASP A 298 -13.71 -53.08 -39.78
N GLU A 299 -12.75 -53.06 -40.71
CA GLU A 299 -12.79 -53.88 -41.93
C GLU A 299 -12.76 -55.38 -41.61
N LEU A 300 -11.88 -55.81 -40.70
CA LEU A 300 -11.79 -57.21 -40.27
C LEU A 300 -13.05 -57.66 -39.53
N ASP A 301 -13.57 -56.85 -38.61
CA ASP A 301 -14.81 -57.14 -37.88
C ASP A 301 -15.99 -57.23 -38.85
N GLY A 302 -16.06 -56.36 -39.85
CA GLY A 302 -17.05 -56.44 -40.93
C GLY A 302 -16.97 -57.75 -41.72
N GLN A 303 -15.75 -58.18 -42.09
CA GLN A 303 -15.53 -59.46 -42.76
C GLN A 303 -15.96 -60.66 -41.90
N LEU A 304 -15.55 -60.68 -40.62
CA LEU A 304 -15.92 -61.75 -39.69
C LEU A 304 -17.43 -61.80 -39.44
N GLN A 305 -18.10 -60.66 -39.35
CA GLN A 305 -19.56 -60.60 -39.19
C GLN A 305 -20.29 -61.16 -40.42
N GLU A 306 -19.79 -60.88 -41.62
CA GLU A 306 -20.33 -61.43 -42.86
C GLU A 306 -20.10 -62.95 -42.93
N ASP A 307 -18.91 -63.43 -42.58
CA ASP A 307 -18.60 -64.86 -42.52
C ASP A 307 -19.49 -65.59 -41.51
N ILE A 308 -19.70 -65.02 -40.32
CA ILE A 308 -20.63 -65.56 -39.30
C ILE A 308 -22.06 -65.63 -39.87
N ARG A 309 -22.50 -64.60 -40.60
CA ARG A 309 -23.83 -64.58 -41.23
C ARG A 309 -23.94 -65.71 -42.26
N GLN A 310 -22.97 -65.83 -43.16
CA GLN A 310 -22.94 -66.88 -44.19
C GLN A 310 -22.88 -68.29 -43.59
N LEU A 311 -22.06 -68.49 -42.55
CA LEU A 311 -21.98 -69.77 -41.84
C LEU A 311 -23.30 -70.13 -41.17
N ARG A 312 -23.96 -69.17 -40.51
CA ARG A 312 -25.28 -69.38 -39.90
C ARG A 312 -26.33 -69.75 -40.94
N GLU A 313 -26.34 -69.08 -42.09
CA GLU A 313 -27.25 -69.38 -43.19
C GLU A 313 -26.99 -70.77 -43.78
N ARG A 314 -25.72 -71.13 -44.03
CA ARG A 314 -25.35 -72.48 -44.50
C ARG A 314 -25.72 -73.57 -43.49
N CYS A 315 -25.51 -73.32 -42.18
CA CYS A 315 -25.94 -74.26 -41.14
C CYS A 315 -27.46 -74.43 -41.14
N ALA A 316 -28.23 -73.34 -41.25
CA ALA A 316 -29.68 -73.40 -41.30
C ALA A 316 -30.18 -74.18 -42.54
N GLN A 317 -29.57 -73.94 -43.71
CA GLN A 317 -29.87 -74.67 -44.94
C GLN A 317 -29.57 -76.18 -44.80
N LEU A 318 -28.37 -76.55 -44.33
CA LEU A 318 -28.00 -77.95 -44.14
C LEU A 318 -28.88 -78.68 -43.12
N ILE A 319 -29.28 -78.01 -42.04
CA ILE A 319 -30.21 -78.58 -41.04
C ILE A 319 -31.59 -78.80 -41.68
N GLY A 320 -32.08 -77.82 -42.46
CA GLY A 320 -33.34 -77.93 -43.20
C GLY A 320 -33.34 -79.12 -44.18
N ASP A 321 -32.35 -79.15 -45.07
CA ASP A 321 -32.22 -80.19 -46.11
C ASP A 321 -32.03 -81.60 -45.52
N SER A 322 -31.23 -81.72 -44.44
CA SER A 322 -31.00 -83.00 -43.77
C SER A 322 -32.28 -83.53 -43.12
N ASN A 323 -33.01 -82.67 -42.40
CA ASN A 323 -34.24 -83.07 -41.73
C ASN A 323 -35.33 -83.45 -42.75
N GLU A 324 -35.49 -82.66 -43.81
CA GLU A 324 -36.47 -82.96 -44.86
C GLU A 324 -36.14 -84.26 -45.61
N GLY A 325 -34.89 -84.45 -46.03
CA GLY A 325 -34.45 -85.64 -46.76
C GLY A 325 -34.48 -86.93 -45.91
N GLN A 326 -34.24 -86.84 -44.59
CA GLN A 326 -34.41 -87.98 -43.69
C GLN A 326 -35.88 -88.38 -43.55
N LEU A 327 -36.78 -87.42 -43.32
CA LEU A 327 -38.22 -87.70 -43.25
C LEU A 327 -38.76 -88.28 -44.57
N GLU A 328 -38.28 -87.79 -45.71
CA GLU A 328 -38.67 -88.32 -47.01
C GLU A 328 -38.19 -89.77 -47.24
N ARG A 329 -36.95 -90.10 -46.84
CA ARG A 329 -36.43 -91.48 -46.94
C ARG A 329 -37.25 -92.46 -46.11
N LEU A 330 -37.58 -92.10 -44.87
CA LEU A 330 -38.40 -92.94 -43.99
C LEU A 330 -39.80 -93.17 -44.59
N ALA A 331 -40.44 -92.11 -45.09
CA ALA A 331 -41.76 -92.22 -45.73
C ALA A 331 -41.75 -93.13 -46.97
N ARG A 332 -40.71 -93.06 -47.83
CA ARG A 332 -40.57 -93.92 -49.03
C ARG A 332 -40.36 -95.41 -48.68
N GLN A 333 -39.82 -95.70 -47.51
CA GLN A 333 -39.68 -97.08 -47.00
C GLN A 333 -41.00 -97.62 -46.42
N GLY A 334 -42.10 -96.86 -46.54
CA GLY A 334 -43.41 -97.25 -46.02
C GLY A 334 -43.57 -97.03 -44.52
N ILE A 335 -42.65 -96.30 -43.89
CA ILE A 335 -42.75 -95.96 -42.46
C ILE A 335 -43.80 -94.86 -42.31
N LEU A 336 -44.84 -95.15 -41.56
CA LEU A 336 -45.88 -94.19 -41.18
C LEU A 336 -45.51 -93.56 -39.83
N PHE A 337 -45.61 -92.24 -39.75
CA PHE A 337 -45.44 -91.52 -38.50
C PHE A 337 -46.77 -91.53 -37.74
N VAL A 338 -46.86 -92.35 -36.69
CA VAL A 338 -48.08 -92.47 -35.89
C VAL A 338 -47.78 -92.05 -34.46
N THR A 339 -48.59 -91.15 -33.92
CA THR A 339 -48.58 -90.79 -32.50
C THR A 339 -49.95 -91.09 -31.89
N PHE A 340 -49.97 -91.54 -30.64
CA PHE A 340 -51.21 -91.59 -29.87
C PHE A 340 -51.38 -90.28 -29.11
N GLN A 341 -52.51 -89.61 -29.29
CA GLN A 341 -52.81 -88.35 -28.64
C GLN A 341 -54.19 -88.44 -27.97
N PRO A 342 -54.31 -88.12 -26.67
CA PRO A 342 -55.59 -88.18 -25.96
C PRO A 342 -56.69 -87.42 -26.72
N GLY A 343 -57.87 -88.02 -26.87
CA GLY A 343 -59.01 -87.38 -27.54
C GLY A 343 -58.95 -87.38 -29.07
N ALA A 344 -57.77 -87.58 -29.68
CA ALA A 344 -57.57 -87.73 -31.11
C ALA A 344 -57.25 -89.19 -31.54
N GLY A 345 -56.84 -90.03 -30.59
CA GLY A 345 -56.48 -91.43 -30.83
C GLY A 345 -55.15 -91.57 -31.56
N HIS A 346 -55.04 -92.57 -32.45
CA HIS A 346 -53.88 -92.73 -33.31
C HIS A 346 -53.93 -91.70 -34.45
N LEU A 347 -53.06 -90.70 -34.38
CA LEU A 347 -52.86 -89.71 -35.42
C LEU A 347 -51.73 -90.15 -36.35
N ILE A 348 -52.07 -90.29 -37.62
CA ILE A 348 -51.10 -90.52 -38.69
C ILE A 348 -50.65 -89.14 -39.19
N LEU A 349 -49.41 -88.77 -38.89
CA LEU A 349 -48.83 -87.50 -39.32
C LEU A 349 -48.28 -87.65 -40.75
N SER A 350 -48.66 -86.72 -41.63
CA SER A 350 -48.02 -86.62 -42.95
C SER A 350 -46.59 -86.09 -42.79
N ARG A 351 -45.72 -86.35 -43.78
CA ARG A 351 -44.33 -85.83 -43.79
C ARG A 351 -44.27 -84.32 -43.54
N GLN A 352 -45.22 -83.57 -44.09
CA GLN A 352 -45.26 -82.10 -43.98
C GLN A 352 -45.72 -81.64 -42.59
N ASP A 353 -46.49 -82.47 -41.89
CA ASP A 353 -47.04 -82.15 -40.57
C ASP A 353 -46.10 -82.51 -39.43
N VAL A 354 -45.14 -83.43 -39.63
CA VAL A 354 -44.19 -83.84 -38.58
C VAL A 354 -43.41 -82.65 -37.98
N PRO A 355 -42.83 -81.72 -38.77
CA PRO A 355 -42.15 -80.55 -38.20
C PRO A 355 -43.11 -79.62 -37.43
N ARG A 356 -44.33 -79.43 -37.93
CA ARG A 356 -45.37 -78.59 -37.29
C ARG A 356 -45.81 -79.20 -35.96
N PHE A 357 -46.10 -80.49 -35.95
CA PHE A 357 -46.42 -81.24 -34.73
C PHE A 357 -45.25 -81.25 -33.74
N SER A 358 -44.01 -81.39 -34.21
CA SER A 358 -42.83 -81.37 -33.33
C SER A 358 -42.58 -80.01 -32.68
N ALA A 359 -42.91 -78.90 -33.37
CA ALA A 359 -42.76 -77.55 -32.83
C ALA A 359 -43.86 -77.22 -31.81
N ASP A 360 -45.10 -77.65 -32.07
CA ASP A 360 -46.24 -77.47 -31.17
C ASP A 360 -47.21 -78.67 -31.22
N PRO A 361 -46.98 -79.70 -30.38
CA PRO A 361 -47.81 -80.89 -30.36
C PRO A 361 -49.24 -80.63 -29.89
N LEU A 362 -49.42 -79.78 -28.88
CA LEU A 362 -50.72 -79.53 -28.27
C LEU A 362 -51.63 -78.72 -29.20
N GLY A 363 -51.09 -77.68 -29.85
CA GLY A 363 -51.83 -76.89 -30.83
C GLY A 363 -52.29 -77.72 -32.02
N TYR A 364 -51.40 -78.58 -32.54
CA TYR A 364 -51.73 -79.48 -33.65
C TYR A 364 -52.86 -80.46 -33.29
N VAL A 365 -52.82 -81.07 -32.10
CA VAL A 365 -53.87 -82.01 -31.67
C VAL A 365 -55.17 -81.30 -31.38
N ALA A 366 -55.14 -80.11 -30.77
CA ALA A 366 -56.33 -79.30 -30.53
C ALA A 366 -57.07 -78.99 -31.84
N GLU A 367 -56.33 -78.58 -32.88
CA GLU A 367 -56.86 -78.35 -34.22
C GLU A 367 -57.46 -79.62 -34.83
N HIS A 368 -56.79 -80.78 -34.68
CA HIS A 368 -57.31 -82.06 -35.14
C HIS A 368 -58.59 -82.49 -34.38
N CYS A 369 -58.69 -82.19 -33.10
CA CYS A 369 -59.89 -82.39 -32.26
C CYS A 369 -60.96 -81.30 -32.46
N LYS A 370 -60.70 -80.30 -33.33
CA LYS A 370 -61.58 -79.17 -33.65
C LYS A 370 -61.98 -78.34 -32.43
N VAL A 371 -61.05 -78.14 -31.49
CA VAL A 371 -61.20 -77.32 -30.30
C VAL A 371 -60.07 -76.28 -30.23
N SER A 372 -60.23 -75.23 -29.42
CA SER A 372 -59.12 -74.30 -29.18
C SER A 372 -58.01 -74.98 -28.37
N GLY A 373 -56.77 -74.50 -28.50
CA GLY A 373 -55.63 -75.01 -27.72
C GLY A 373 -55.89 -74.94 -26.20
N GLU A 374 -56.49 -73.85 -25.73
CA GLU A 374 -56.86 -73.67 -24.33
C GLU A 374 -57.94 -74.67 -23.87
N GLN A 375 -58.97 -74.91 -24.69
CA GLN A 375 -60.02 -75.89 -24.36
C GLN A 375 -59.45 -77.31 -24.32
N TYR A 376 -58.58 -77.67 -25.27
CA TYR A 376 -57.91 -78.96 -25.29
C TYR A 376 -57.00 -79.17 -24.08
N GLN A 377 -56.25 -78.15 -23.67
CA GLN A 377 -55.38 -78.23 -22.49
C GLN A 377 -56.21 -78.43 -21.21
N ARG A 378 -57.27 -77.65 -21.01
CA ARG A 378 -58.17 -77.80 -19.84
C ARG A 378 -58.90 -79.14 -19.84
N TRP A 379 -59.29 -79.62 -21.02
CA TRP A 379 -59.86 -80.95 -21.17
C TRP A 379 -58.83 -82.03 -20.83
N LEU A 380 -57.58 -81.90 -21.27
CA LEU A 380 -56.53 -82.89 -21.03
C LEU A 380 -56.24 -83.02 -19.53
N GLU A 381 -56.20 -81.89 -18.82
CA GLU A 381 -56.10 -81.85 -17.35
C GLU A 381 -57.27 -82.61 -16.70
N HIS A 382 -58.51 -82.31 -17.09
CA HIS A 382 -59.70 -83.02 -16.61
C HIS A 382 -59.68 -84.52 -16.96
N HIS A 383 -59.24 -84.88 -18.16
CA HIS A 383 -59.19 -86.26 -18.63
C HIS A 383 -58.16 -87.09 -17.85
N GLN A 384 -57.03 -86.49 -17.48
CA GLN A 384 -56.00 -87.14 -16.67
C GLN A 384 -56.39 -87.21 -15.19
N GLN A 385 -57.04 -86.18 -14.67
CA GLN A 385 -57.47 -86.08 -13.26
C GLN A 385 -58.88 -85.49 -13.18
N PRO A 386 -59.93 -86.33 -13.31
CA PRO A 386 -61.30 -85.86 -13.31
C PRO A 386 -61.77 -85.61 -11.87
N VAL A 387 -61.40 -84.45 -11.33
CA VAL A 387 -61.79 -83.98 -9.99
C VAL A 387 -62.53 -82.66 -10.07
N CYS A 388 -63.38 -82.41 -9.07
CA CYS A 388 -64.14 -81.18 -9.00
C CYS A 388 -63.23 -79.98 -8.76
N GLN A 389 -63.31 -78.99 -9.65
CA GLN A 389 -62.53 -77.75 -9.62
C GLN A 389 -63.25 -76.59 -8.91
N ALA A 390 -64.40 -76.82 -8.29
CA ALA A 390 -65.09 -75.80 -7.49
C ALA A 390 -64.23 -75.42 -6.27
N GLU A 391 -64.10 -74.13 -6.01
CA GLU A 391 -63.47 -73.61 -4.80
C GLU A 391 -64.53 -73.37 -3.73
N VAL A 392 -64.34 -74.00 -2.57
CA VAL A 392 -65.17 -73.84 -1.39
C VAL A 392 -64.26 -73.37 -0.26
N GLU A 393 -64.53 -72.19 0.30
CA GLU A 393 -63.74 -71.59 1.39
C GLU A 393 -62.22 -71.53 1.13
N GLY A 394 -61.81 -71.40 -0.13
CA GLY A 394 -60.41 -71.28 -0.55
C GLY A 394 -59.71 -72.62 -0.80
N GLU A 395 -60.38 -73.75 -0.62
CA GLU A 395 -59.87 -75.07 -1.00
C GLU A 395 -60.66 -75.69 -2.17
N ARG A 396 -59.98 -76.50 -3.00
CA ARG A 396 -60.63 -77.20 -4.10
C ARG A 396 -61.44 -78.37 -3.58
N CYS A 397 -62.68 -78.50 -4.03
CA CYS A 397 -63.57 -79.60 -3.64
C CYS A 397 -62.94 -80.98 -3.86
N GLY A 398 -62.25 -81.20 -4.99
CA GLY A 398 -61.44 -82.40 -5.23
C GLY A 398 -62.21 -83.71 -5.39
N ARG A 399 -63.55 -83.70 -5.28
CA ARG A 399 -64.38 -84.90 -5.45
C ARG A 399 -64.27 -85.46 -6.88
N PRO A 400 -64.20 -86.78 -7.06
CA PRO A 400 -64.18 -87.38 -8.39
C PRO A 400 -65.41 -86.95 -9.20
N VAL A 401 -65.18 -86.52 -10.44
CA VAL A 401 -66.23 -86.18 -11.40
C VAL A 401 -66.17 -87.13 -12.59
N VAL A 402 -67.24 -87.19 -13.38
CA VAL A 402 -67.28 -88.06 -14.55
C VAL A 402 -66.25 -87.58 -15.58
N ARG A 403 -65.33 -88.48 -15.96
CA ARG A 403 -64.34 -88.19 -17.00
C ARG A 403 -65.05 -87.98 -18.34
N VAL A 404 -64.65 -86.93 -19.06
CA VAL A 404 -65.15 -86.67 -20.42
C VAL A 404 -64.15 -87.25 -21.41
N GLU A 405 -64.58 -88.25 -22.18
CA GLU A 405 -63.70 -89.01 -23.09
C GLU A 405 -63.29 -88.23 -24.35
N HIS A 406 -64.09 -87.23 -24.78
CA HIS A 406 -63.83 -86.47 -26.02
C HIS A 406 -63.70 -84.96 -25.76
N PRO A 407 -62.63 -84.30 -26.26
CA PRO A 407 -62.40 -82.87 -26.05
C PRO A 407 -63.54 -81.97 -26.53
N ALA A 408 -64.19 -82.34 -27.65
CA ALA A 408 -65.30 -81.58 -28.22
C ALA A 408 -66.56 -81.56 -27.33
N GLN A 409 -66.67 -82.49 -26.39
CA GLN A 409 -67.81 -82.60 -25.46
C GLN A 409 -67.50 -81.99 -24.09
N PHE A 410 -66.28 -81.48 -23.90
CA PHE A 410 -65.85 -80.89 -22.65
C PHE A 410 -66.30 -79.45 -22.54
N ASP A 411 -67.12 -79.19 -21.53
CA ASP A 411 -67.50 -77.85 -21.10
C ASP A 411 -66.77 -77.53 -19.79
N PRO A 412 -65.77 -76.63 -19.79
CA PRO A 412 -64.99 -76.32 -18.60
C PRO A 412 -65.82 -75.83 -17.41
N LEU A 413 -67.02 -75.29 -17.63
CA LEU A 413 -67.89 -74.76 -16.59
C LEU A 413 -68.83 -75.81 -16.00
N ARG A 414 -69.02 -76.95 -16.66
CA ARG A 414 -69.95 -78.01 -16.21
C ARG A 414 -69.25 -79.33 -15.96
N SER A 415 -68.38 -79.74 -16.87
CA SER A 415 -67.68 -81.03 -16.84
C SER A 415 -66.71 -81.14 -15.66
N THR A 416 -66.19 -80.02 -15.17
CA THR A 416 -65.24 -79.95 -14.04
C THR A 416 -65.92 -79.83 -12.66
N LEU A 417 -67.25 -79.84 -12.60
CA LEU A 417 -68.03 -79.70 -11.36
C LEU A 417 -68.72 -81.01 -10.98
N CYS A 418 -68.73 -81.36 -9.68
CA CYS A 418 -69.51 -82.49 -9.15
C CYS A 418 -70.99 -82.14 -9.08
N ALA A 419 -71.87 -83.14 -8.86
CA ALA A 419 -73.33 -82.94 -8.86
C ALA A 419 -73.77 -81.79 -7.94
N GLU A 420 -73.23 -81.72 -6.72
CA GLU A 420 -73.48 -80.64 -5.75
C GLU A 420 -73.09 -79.25 -6.29
N HIS A 421 -71.93 -79.12 -6.93
CA HIS A 421 -71.46 -77.84 -7.47
C HIS A 421 -72.02 -77.51 -8.86
N ARG A 422 -72.59 -78.50 -9.55
CA ARG A 422 -73.29 -78.33 -10.82
C ARG A 422 -74.73 -77.83 -10.63
N GLY A 423 -75.26 -77.93 -9.40
CA GLY A 423 -76.62 -77.55 -9.05
C GLY A 423 -77.68 -78.62 -9.36
N ASP A 424 -77.26 -79.88 -9.54
CA ASP A 424 -78.14 -81.02 -9.80
C ASP A 424 -78.47 -81.71 -8.45
N ASP A 425 -79.24 -81.05 -7.59
CA ASP A 425 -79.80 -81.65 -6.36
C ASP A 425 -81.14 -82.34 -6.70
N SER A 426 -81.13 -83.67 -6.86
CA SER A 426 -82.26 -84.51 -6.44
C SER A 426 -81.85 -85.97 -6.23
N ASP A 427 -82.08 -86.42 -4.99
CA ASP A 427 -82.35 -87.78 -4.50
C ASP A 427 -82.28 -88.95 -5.50
N GLY A 428 -81.47 -89.96 -5.17
CA GLY A 428 -81.63 -91.30 -5.73
C GLY A 428 -80.42 -92.22 -5.55
N ASP A 429 -80.46 -93.05 -4.51
CA ASP A 429 -79.67 -94.28 -4.34
C ASP A 429 -79.56 -95.12 -5.63
N VAL A 430 -78.33 -95.49 -6.01
CA VAL A 430 -77.95 -96.84 -6.49
C VAL A 430 -76.42 -96.92 -6.53
N ALA A 431 -75.77 -97.66 -5.64
CA ALA A 431 -75.46 -99.09 -5.73
C ALA A 431 -74.35 -99.43 -6.76
N ASN A 432 -73.25 -100.01 -6.23
CA ASN A 432 -72.25 -100.87 -6.87
C ASN A 432 -72.20 -100.91 -8.42
N LEU A 433 -71.09 -100.41 -8.98
CA LEU A 433 -70.07 -101.19 -9.71
C LEU A 433 -68.86 -100.32 -10.05
#